data_AF-A0A6P6WJZ2-F1
#
_entry.id   AF-A0A6P6WJZ2-F1
#
_cell.length_a   1.000
_cell.length_b   1.000
_cell.length_c   1.000
_cell.angle_alpha   90.00
_cell.angle_beta   90.00
_cell.angle_gamma   90.00
#
_symmetry.space_group_name_H-M   'P 1'
#
loop_
_entity.id
_entity.type
_entity.pdbx_description
1 polymer ?
#
loop_
_entity_poly.entity_id
_entity_poly.type
_entity_poly.pdbx_seq_one_letter_code
_entity_poly.pdbx_strand_id
1 'polypeptide(L)'
;MGTGQMEISTLEPVKPADAHVIQIGQFAVEQLYHGRQLFVAVLGGFTGSGDKGKNYYLIIETRDSVGATYRNNPRVLETPDGGLKLISSPEPVTPADPHVIQIGQFVVEQAHHGKLLFVAVVGGFTWSFTGGNYYALIIENQASDGATYLHKALVLETPCETKLIWHKK
;
A
#
# COMPACT_ATOMS: atom_id res chain seq x y z
N MET A 1 -20.49 -5.15 -22.19
CA MET A 1 -19.91 -4.08 -21.37
C MET A 1 -18.94 -4.74 -20.41
N GLY A 2 -17.64 -4.73 -20.72
CA GLY A 2 -16.62 -5.42 -19.95
C GLY A 2 -16.44 -4.73 -18.60
N THR A 3 -16.59 -5.48 -17.51
CA THR A 3 -16.16 -5.05 -16.19
C THR A 3 -14.64 -5.00 -16.23
N GLY A 4 -14.06 -3.80 -16.18
CA GLY A 4 -12.63 -3.62 -16.25
C GLY A 4 -11.91 -4.08 -15.01
N GLN A 5 -11.79 -5.39 -14.91
CA GLN A 5 -11.06 -6.11 -13.89
C GLN A 5 -9.57 -5.85 -14.13
N MET A 6 -8.93 -5.16 -13.18
CA MET A 6 -7.48 -5.24 -13.05
C MET A 6 -7.15 -6.69 -12.72
N GLU A 7 -6.40 -7.37 -13.57
CA GLU A 7 -5.85 -8.67 -13.22
C GLU A 7 -4.79 -8.45 -12.13
N ILE A 8 -5.16 -8.81 -10.90
CA ILE A 8 -4.38 -8.60 -9.66
C ILE A 8 -3.00 -9.27 -9.73
N SER A 9 -2.85 -10.29 -10.59
CA SER A 9 -1.57 -10.93 -10.95
C SER A 9 -0.57 -10.00 -11.64
N THR A 10 -0.97 -8.79 -12.05
CA THR A 10 -0.13 -7.82 -12.78
C THR A 10 0.41 -6.69 -11.89
N LEU A 11 0.15 -6.73 -10.57
CA LEU A 11 0.70 -5.71 -9.67
C LEU A 11 2.21 -5.88 -9.51
N GLU A 12 2.95 -4.88 -9.94
CA GLU A 12 4.40 -4.79 -9.85
C GLU A 12 4.82 -3.71 -8.86
N PRO A 13 5.92 -3.91 -8.10
CA PRO A 13 6.46 -2.86 -7.25
C PRO A 13 6.92 -1.68 -8.11
N VAL A 14 6.56 -0.47 -7.70
CA VAL A 14 7.10 0.73 -8.36
C VAL A 14 8.58 0.91 -7.98
N LYS A 15 9.33 1.54 -8.88
CA LYS A 15 10.70 1.99 -8.59
C LYS A 15 10.61 3.43 -8.05
N PRO A 16 10.85 3.69 -6.75
CA PRO A 16 10.54 4.99 -6.16
C PRO A 16 11.38 6.15 -6.71
N ALA A 17 12.57 5.86 -7.23
CA ALA A 17 13.46 6.84 -7.85
C ALA A 17 13.23 7.01 -9.37
N ASP A 18 12.26 6.31 -9.94
CA ASP A 18 11.90 6.46 -11.35
C ASP A 18 11.23 7.83 -11.57
N ALA A 19 11.68 8.55 -12.59
CA ALA A 19 11.23 9.93 -12.84
C ALA A 19 9.72 10.02 -13.10
N HIS A 20 9.14 9.01 -13.76
CA HIS A 20 7.70 8.96 -14.02
C HIS A 20 6.91 8.71 -12.73
N VAL A 21 7.40 7.79 -11.90
CA VAL A 21 6.81 7.51 -10.57
C VAL A 21 6.87 8.74 -9.67
N ILE A 22 7.98 9.49 -9.71
CA ILE A 22 8.13 10.76 -8.99
C ILE A 22 7.12 11.80 -9.48
N GLN A 23 6.95 11.96 -10.80
CA GLN A 23 5.97 12.89 -11.38
C GLN A 23 4.54 12.57 -10.93
N ILE A 24 4.18 11.29 -10.88
CA ILE A 24 2.88 10.83 -10.39
C ILE A 24 2.72 11.15 -8.90
N GLY A 25 3.78 10.96 -8.10
CA GLY A 25 3.80 11.34 -6.68
C GLY A 25 3.61 12.84 -6.46
N GLN A 26 4.28 13.68 -7.25
CA GLN A 26 4.11 15.14 -7.22
C GLN A 26 2.70 15.56 -7.59
N PHE A 27 2.14 14.99 -8.67
CA PHE A 27 0.75 15.21 -9.05
C PHE A 27 -0.20 14.88 -7.90
N ALA A 28 0.00 13.74 -7.22
CA ALA A 28 -0.86 13.34 -6.12
C ALA A 28 -0.82 14.33 -4.94
N VAL A 29 0.36 14.83 -4.58
CA VAL A 29 0.51 15.83 -3.51
C VAL A 29 -0.22 17.11 -3.86
N GLU A 30 -0.05 17.60 -5.09
CA GLU A 30 -0.73 18.81 -5.54
C GLU A 30 -2.26 18.67 -5.45
N GLN A 31 -2.79 17.54 -5.89
CA GLN A 31 -4.24 17.27 -5.84
C GLN A 31 -4.78 17.08 -4.42
N LEU A 32 -4.01 16.46 -3.51
CA LEU A 32 -4.45 16.22 -2.13
C LEU A 32 -4.37 17.48 -1.27
N TYR A 33 -3.31 18.26 -1.42
CA TYR A 33 -2.97 19.32 -0.48
C TYR A 33 -3.16 20.72 -1.02
N HIS A 34 -3.25 20.91 -2.34
CA HIS A 34 -3.40 22.22 -2.98
C HIS A 34 -2.34 23.22 -2.47
N GLY A 35 -1.07 22.83 -2.53
CA GLY A 35 0.07 23.63 -2.08
C GLY A 35 0.29 23.73 -0.56
N ARG A 36 -0.58 23.15 0.27
CA ARG A 36 -0.40 23.16 1.75
C ARG A 36 0.74 22.26 2.25
N GLN A 37 1.13 21.27 1.46
CA GLN A 37 2.25 20.40 1.75
C GLN A 37 3.14 20.24 0.51
N LEU A 38 4.44 20.13 0.74
CA LEU A 38 5.46 19.90 -0.26
C LEU A 38 5.69 18.40 -0.45
N PHE A 39 5.84 17.98 -1.70
CA PHE A 39 6.31 16.63 -2.02
C PHE A 39 7.77 16.46 -1.59
N VAL A 40 8.07 15.39 -0.84
CA VAL A 40 9.44 15.05 -0.43
C VAL A 40 9.97 13.90 -1.28
N ALA A 41 9.28 12.76 -1.28
CA ALA A 41 9.71 11.58 -2.02
C ALA A 41 8.56 10.57 -2.23
N VAL A 42 8.72 9.69 -3.22
CA VAL A 42 8.03 8.39 -3.23
C VAL A 42 8.90 7.43 -2.40
N LEU A 43 8.29 6.74 -1.44
CA LEU A 43 8.96 5.76 -0.57
C LEU A 43 8.78 4.32 -1.08
N GLY A 44 7.74 4.08 -1.89
CA GLY A 44 7.35 2.74 -2.33
C GLY A 44 5.98 2.76 -3.00
N GLY A 45 5.47 1.58 -3.31
CA GLY A 45 4.14 1.44 -3.89
C GLY A 45 4.04 0.30 -4.90
N PHE A 46 2.88 0.23 -5.54
CA PHE A 46 2.56 -0.76 -6.55
C PHE A 46 1.96 -0.11 -7.78
N THR A 47 2.13 -0.74 -8.92
CA THR A 47 1.45 -0.36 -10.15
C THR A 47 0.88 -1.56 -10.86
N GLY A 48 -0.26 -1.37 -11.54
CA GLY A 48 -0.92 -2.43 -12.30
C GLY A 48 -1.77 -1.87 -13.43
N SER A 49 -1.88 -2.63 -14.50
CA SER A 49 -2.68 -2.26 -15.67
C SER A 49 -4.12 -2.71 -15.47
N GLY A 50 -5.07 -1.83 -15.79
CA GLY A 50 -6.49 -2.19 -15.92
C GLY A 50 -7.10 -1.54 -17.15
N ASP A 51 -8.36 -1.87 -17.44
CA ASP A 51 -9.06 -1.41 -18.66
C ASP A 51 -9.09 0.12 -18.85
N LYS A 52 -8.99 0.88 -17.75
CA LYS A 52 -9.03 2.34 -17.75
C LYS A 52 -7.65 2.99 -17.74
N GLY A 53 -6.58 2.21 -17.89
CA GLY A 53 -5.19 2.65 -17.81
C GLY A 53 -4.45 2.05 -16.62
N LYS A 54 -3.31 2.65 -16.28
CA LYS A 54 -2.37 2.13 -15.28
C LYS A 54 -2.61 2.78 -13.93
N ASN A 55 -2.83 1.97 -12.90
CA ASN A 55 -3.02 2.46 -11.53
C ASN A 55 -1.69 2.47 -10.79
N TYR A 56 -1.49 3.48 -9.96
CA TYR A 56 -0.34 3.65 -9.08
C TYR A 56 -0.86 3.82 -7.65
N TYR A 57 -0.44 2.92 -6.77
CA TYR A 57 -0.72 2.91 -5.35
C TYR A 57 0.57 3.29 -4.65
N LEU A 58 0.80 4.59 -4.48
CA LEU A 58 2.09 5.10 -4.00
C LEU A 58 2.08 5.21 -2.48
N ILE A 59 3.25 5.08 -1.87
CA ILE A 59 3.55 5.56 -0.53
C ILE A 59 4.44 6.79 -0.73
N ILE A 60 3.99 7.97 -0.31
CA ILE A 60 4.70 9.23 -0.47
C ILE A 60 5.02 9.86 0.88
N GLU A 61 6.09 10.63 0.91
CA GLU A 61 6.43 11.53 2.01
C GLU A 61 6.18 12.97 1.58
N THR A 62 5.66 13.75 2.52
CA THR A 62 5.27 15.15 2.35
C THR A 62 5.75 15.96 3.55
N ARG A 63 5.83 17.27 3.40
CA ARG A 63 6.24 18.19 4.46
C ARG A 63 5.33 19.42 4.49
N ASP A 64 4.87 19.83 5.67
CA ASP A 64 4.11 21.06 5.82
C ASP A 64 4.99 22.31 5.94
N SER A 65 4.36 23.48 6.11
CA SER A 65 5.05 24.77 6.24
C SER A 65 5.87 24.93 7.52
N VAL A 66 5.61 24.13 8.56
CA VAL A 66 6.37 24.17 9.83
C VAL A 66 7.48 23.12 9.87
N GLY A 67 7.62 22.33 8.80
CA GLY A 67 8.68 21.34 8.64
C GLY A 67 8.32 19.94 9.12
N ALA A 68 7.08 19.70 9.56
CA ALA A 68 6.63 18.38 9.96
C ALA A 68 6.43 17.50 8.73
N THR A 69 6.89 16.24 8.82
CA THR A 69 6.81 15.27 7.72
C THR A 69 5.66 14.29 7.91
N TYR A 70 4.94 14.00 6.84
CA TYR A 70 3.79 13.10 6.81
C TYR A 70 3.94 12.05 5.71
N ARG A 71 3.39 10.85 5.95
CA ARG A 71 3.30 9.79 4.95
C ARG A 71 1.86 9.61 4.50
N ASN A 72 1.66 9.53 3.18
CA ASN A 72 0.35 9.42 2.56
C ASN A 72 0.40 8.38 1.44
N ASN A 73 -0.75 7.83 1.05
CA ASN A 73 -0.76 6.65 0.18
C ASN A 73 -1.57 6.80 -1.11
N PRO A 74 -1.47 7.91 -1.87
CA PRO A 74 -2.42 8.22 -2.92
C PRO A 74 -2.54 7.11 -3.97
N ARG A 75 -3.78 6.89 -4.41
CA ARG A 75 -4.06 6.16 -5.63
C ARG A 75 -4.22 7.12 -6.81
N VAL A 76 -3.34 6.98 -7.80
CA VAL A 76 -3.40 7.73 -9.05
C VAL A 76 -3.66 6.79 -10.21
N LEU A 77 -4.62 7.14 -11.07
CA LEU A 77 -4.82 6.51 -12.37
C LEU A 77 -4.12 7.33 -13.44
N GLU A 78 -3.26 6.67 -14.20
CA GLU A 78 -2.74 7.13 -15.48
C GLU A 78 -3.63 6.58 -16.60
N THR A 79 -4.38 7.43 -17.28
CA THR A 79 -5.24 7.06 -18.39
C THR A 79 -4.42 6.76 -19.66
N PRO A 80 -4.94 6.00 -20.63
CA PRO A 80 -4.19 5.60 -21.82
C PRO A 80 -3.65 6.77 -22.69
N ASP A 81 -4.27 7.94 -22.58
CA ASP A 81 -3.84 9.19 -23.22
C ASP A 81 -2.77 9.97 -22.42
N GLY A 82 -2.28 9.41 -21.32
CA GLY A 82 -1.27 10.01 -20.44
C GLY A 82 -1.81 10.96 -19.38
N GLY A 83 -3.14 11.09 -19.26
CA GLY A 83 -3.76 11.90 -18.21
C GLY A 83 -3.62 11.28 -16.82
N LEU A 84 -3.49 12.10 -15.77
CA LEU A 84 -3.44 11.64 -14.37
C LEU A 84 -4.73 12.02 -13.63
N LYS A 85 -5.26 11.10 -12.82
CA LYS A 85 -6.44 11.31 -11.97
C LYS A 85 -6.21 10.74 -10.58
N LEU A 86 -6.38 11.56 -9.55
CA LEU A 86 -6.41 11.09 -8.16
C LEU A 86 -7.75 10.38 -7.92
N ILE A 87 -7.72 9.12 -7.49
CA ILE A 87 -8.92 8.28 -7.36
C ILE A 87 -9.41 8.22 -5.91
N SER A 88 -8.51 8.06 -4.94
CA SER A 88 -8.77 8.17 -3.49
C SER A 88 -7.47 7.98 -2.68
N SER A 89 -7.44 8.43 -1.42
CA SER A 89 -6.36 8.10 -0.47
C SER A 89 -6.79 6.88 0.38
N PRO A 90 -5.95 5.84 0.54
CA PRO A 90 -6.16 4.72 1.44
C PRO A 90 -6.41 5.19 2.87
N GLU A 91 -7.22 4.41 3.56
CA GLU A 91 -7.58 4.64 4.95
C GLU A 91 -6.55 3.96 5.86
N PRO A 92 -6.19 4.54 7.01
CA PRO A 92 -5.36 3.85 7.99
C PRO A 92 -6.10 2.62 8.52
N VAL A 93 -5.37 1.52 8.76
CA VAL A 93 -5.94 0.38 9.50
C VAL A 93 -5.98 0.70 10.99
N THR A 94 -6.95 0.13 11.69
CA THR A 94 -6.97 0.10 13.16
C THR A 94 -6.16 -1.12 13.62
N PRO A 95 -4.95 -0.98 14.20
CA PRO A 95 -4.08 -2.13 14.42
C PRO A 95 -4.59 -3.13 15.47
N ALA A 96 -5.41 -2.65 16.41
CA ALA A 96 -6.07 -3.47 17.42
C ALA A 96 -7.40 -4.08 16.92
N ASP A 97 -7.79 -3.84 15.68
CA ASP A 97 -8.99 -4.44 15.10
C ASP A 97 -8.80 -5.97 14.96
N PRO A 98 -9.72 -6.80 15.49
CA PRO A 98 -9.60 -8.26 15.42
C PRO A 98 -9.41 -8.81 14.00
N HIS A 99 -10.02 -8.18 13.00
CA HIS A 99 -9.90 -8.56 11.61
C HIS A 99 -8.50 -8.26 11.06
N VAL A 100 -7.98 -7.07 11.35
CA VAL A 100 -6.60 -6.67 10.98
C VAL A 100 -5.58 -7.58 11.66
N ILE A 101 -5.81 -7.98 12.92
CA ILE A 101 -4.97 -8.95 13.63
C ILE A 101 -4.98 -10.32 12.94
N GLN A 102 -6.15 -10.82 12.52
CA GLN A 102 -6.26 -12.08 11.79
C GLN A 102 -5.47 -12.06 10.48
N ILE A 103 -5.55 -10.95 9.74
CA ILE A 103 -4.76 -10.75 8.53
C ILE A 103 -3.27 -10.73 8.85
N GLY A 104 -2.87 -10.05 9.93
CA GLY A 104 -1.47 -10.04 10.39
C GLY A 104 -0.94 -11.43 10.73
N GLN A 105 -1.72 -12.24 11.45
CA GLN A 105 -1.38 -13.63 11.76
C GLN A 105 -1.25 -14.49 10.50
N PHE A 106 -2.19 -14.33 9.55
CA PHE A 106 -2.13 -14.99 8.26
C PHE A 106 -0.82 -14.67 7.52
N VAL A 107 -0.37 -13.40 7.52
CA VAL A 107 0.91 -13.03 6.90
C VAL A 107 2.07 -13.80 7.53
N VAL A 108 2.14 -13.85 8.87
CA VAL A 108 3.24 -14.51 9.57
C VAL A 108 3.28 -16.00 9.26
N GLU A 109 2.11 -16.64 9.26
CA GLU A 109 1.99 -18.06 8.90
C GLU A 109 2.48 -18.32 7.47
N GLN A 110 2.06 -17.50 6.51
CA GLN A 110 2.42 -17.64 5.10
C GLN A 110 3.88 -17.29 4.81
N ALA A 111 4.43 -16.26 5.45
CA ALA A 111 5.77 -15.75 5.15
C ALA A 111 6.88 -16.46 5.93
N HIS A 112 6.57 -16.97 7.12
CA HIS A 112 7.57 -17.50 8.04
C HIS A 112 7.36 -18.97 8.40
N HIS A 113 6.21 -19.57 8.10
CA HIS A 113 5.91 -20.99 8.36
C HIS A 113 6.32 -21.43 9.77
N GLY A 114 5.91 -20.66 10.78
CA GLY A 114 6.20 -20.92 12.20
C GLY A 114 7.59 -20.52 12.71
N LYS A 115 8.46 -19.94 11.88
CA LYS A 115 9.81 -19.50 12.32
C LYS A 115 9.78 -18.24 13.18
N LEU A 116 8.78 -17.39 12.99
CA LEU A 116 8.56 -16.19 13.78
C LEU A 116 7.16 -16.24 14.37
N LEU A 117 7.02 -15.76 15.60
CA LEU A 117 5.75 -15.56 16.29
C LEU A 117 5.18 -14.19 15.90
N PHE A 118 3.88 -14.16 15.60
CA PHE A 118 3.15 -12.90 15.47
C PHE A 118 3.05 -12.23 16.84
N VAL A 119 3.45 -10.96 16.93
CA VAL A 119 3.28 -10.15 18.15
C VAL A 119 2.10 -9.21 17.99
N ALA A 120 2.15 -8.34 16.97
CA ALA A 120 1.10 -7.35 16.73
C ALA A 120 1.14 -6.82 15.29
N VAL A 121 0.00 -6.32 14.81
CA VAL A 121 0.00 -5.30 13.76
C VAL A 121 0.28 -3.96 14.45
N VAL A 122 1.28 -3.22 13.97
CA VAL A 122 1.67 -1.93 14.56
C VAL A 122 1.20 -0.73 13.73
N GLY A 123 0.71 -0.99 12.52
CA GLY A 123 0.19 0.04 11.62
C GLY A 123 -0.05 -0.50 10.22
N GLY A 124 -0.60 0.34 9.35
CA GLY A 124 -0.87 -0.03 7.97
C GLY A 124 -1.97 0.81 7.34
N PHE A 125 -2.35 0.44 6.13
CA PHE A 125 -3.41 1.09 5.36
C PHE A 125 -4.27 0.06 4.66
N THR A 126 -5.53 0.40 4.49
CA THR A 126 -6.50 -0.39 3.74
C THR A 126 -7.15 0.44 2.65
N TRP A 127 -7.50 -0.24 1.55
CA TRP A 127 -8.33 0.33 0.51
C TRP A 127 -9.14 -0.77 -0.16
N SER A 128 -10.37 -0.45 -0.51
CA SER A 128 -11.19 -1.32 -1.34
C SER A 128 -10.89 -1.07 -2.81
N PHE A 129 -10.77 -2.15 -3.57
CA PHE A 129 -10.73 -2.11 -5.02
C PHE A 129 -11.63 -3.22 -5.59
N THR A 130 -11.91 -3.16 -6.89
CA THR A 130 -12.69 -4.21 -7.56
C THR A 130 -11.99 -5.57 -7.35
N GLY A 131 -12.66 -6.48 -6.64
CA GLY A 131 -12.13 -7.81 -6.31
C GLY A 131 -11.81 -8.03 -4.83
N GLY A 132 -11.69 -6.98 -4.01
CA GLY A 132 -11.44 -7.16 -2.57
C GLY A 132 -10.90 -5.94 -1.83
N ASN A 133 -10.62 -6.15 -0.55
CA ASN A 133 -9.95 -5.20 0.34
C ASN A 133 -8.46 -5.50 0.38
N TYR A 134 -7.64 -4.49 0.19
CA TYR A 134 -6.19 -4.60 0.27
C TYR A 134 -5.72 -4.06 1.61
N TYR A 135 -4.75 -4.75 2.22
CA TYR A 135 -4.14 -4.36 3.48
C TYR A 135 -2.63 -4.30 3.33
N ALA A 136 -2.08 -3.10 3.36
CA ALA A 136 -0.64 -2.88 3.49
C ALA A 136 -0.31 -2.76 4.98
N LEU A 137 0.25 -3.82 5.58
CA LEU A 137 0.46 -3.92 7.02
C LEU A 137 1.94 -3.81 7.41
N ILE A 138 2.18 -3.22 8.58
CA ILE A 138 3.44 -3.31 9.32
C ILE A 138 3.18 -4.22 10.52
N ILE A 139 3.95 -5.30 10.60
CA ILE A 139 3.73 -6.39 11.55
C ILE A 139 4.99 -6.56 12.38
N GLU A 140 4.83 -6.57 13.69
CA GLU A 140 5.87 -6.95 14.63
C GLU A 140 5.84 -8.46 14.86
N ASN A 141 7.01 -9.08 14.72
CA ASN A 141 7.23 -10.49 14.90
C ASN A 141 8.37 -10.73 15.89
N GLN A 142 8.40 -11.91 16.51
CA GLN A 142 9.45 -12.31 17.44
C GLN A 142 10.05 -13.67 17.06
N ALA A 143 11.37 -13.79 17.09
CA ALA A 143 12.08 -15.06 16.95
C ALA A 143 12.18 -15.81 18.28
N SER A 144 12.54 -17.09 18.22
CA SER A 144 12.66 -17.95 19.41
C SER A 144 13.73 -17.50 20.42
N ASP A 145 14.69 -16.69 19.99
CA ASP A 145 15.72 -16.06 20.83
C ASP A 145 15.24 -14.76 21.52
N GLY A 146 13.99 -14.37 21.28
CA GLY A 146 13.38 -13.15 21.82
C GLY A 146 13.58 -11.89 20.97
N ALA A 147 14.36 -11.95 19.89
CA ALA A 147 14.60 -10.81 19.01
C ALA A 147 13.32 -10.42 18.25
N THR A 148 13.00 -9.13 18.22
CA THR A 148 11.84 -8.59 17.51
C THR A 148 12.21 -8.00 16.15
N TYR A 149 11.30 -8.13 15.20
CA TYR A 149 11.46 -7.65 13.83
C TYR A 149 10.17 -7.00 13.34
N LEU A 150 10.31 -5.90 12.61
CA LEU A 150 9.21 -5.33 11.85
C LEU A 150 9.25 -5.86 10.42
N HIS A 151 8.09 -6.25 9.94
CA HIS A 151 7.88 -6.75 8.58
C HIS A 151 6.78 -5.94 7.92
N LYS A 152 6.87 -5.79 6.60
CA LYS A 152 5.87 -5.14 5.77
C LYS A 152 5.23 -6.18 4.86
N ALA A 153 3.91 -6.12 4.73
CA ALA A 153 3.19 -7.04 3.87
C ALA A 153 2.07 -6.33 3.11
N LEU A 154 1.75 -6.87 1.94
CA LEU A 154 0.55 -6.54 1.19
C LEU A 154 -0.32 -7.79 1.12
N VAL A 155 -1.54 -7.69 1.63
CA VAL A 155 -2.54 -8.75 1.60
C VAL A 155 -3.72 -8.29 0.77
N LEU A 156 -4.27 -9.20 -0.02
CA LEU A 156 -5.58 -9.07 -0.62
C LEU A 156 -6.56 -9.98 0.09
N GLU A 157 -7.66 -9.42 0.55
CA GLU A 157 -8.82 -10.15 1.03
C GLU A 157 -9.96 -10.01 0.03
N THR A 158 -10.42 -11.13 -0.49
CA THR A 158 -11.60 -11.23 -1.36
C THR A 158 -12.72 -11.95 -0.59
N PRO A 159 -13.97 -11.97 -1.10
CA PRO A 159 -15.05 -12.75 -0.47
C PRO A 159 -14.76 -14.26 -0.39
N CYS A 160 -13.85 -14.78 -1.22
CA CYS A 160 -13.57 -16.21 -1.33
C CYS A 160 -12.26 -16.63 -0.66
N GLU A 161 -11.27 -15.73 -0.57
CA GLU A 161 -9.93 -16.04 -0.07
C GLU A 161 -9.18 -14.81 0.44
N THR A 162 -8.20 -15.07 1.32
CA THR A 162 -7.16 -14.11 1.72
C THR A 162 -5.82 -14.56 1.13
N LYS A 163 -5.10 -13.65 0.47
CA LYS A 163 -3.88 -13.95 -0.27
C LYS A 163 -2.75 -12.99 0.09
N LEU A 164 -1.58 -13.54 0.44
CA LEU A 164 -0.37 -12.77 0.61
C LEU A 164 0.19 -12.41 -0.77
N ILE A 165 0.18 -11.12 -1.10
CA ILE A 165 0.68 -10.62 -2.39
C ILE A 165 2.17 -10.35 -2.31
N TRP A 166 2.62 -9.77 -1.20
CA TRP A 166 4.02 -9.40 -1.00
C TRP A 166 4.38 -9.35 0.48
N HIS A 167 5.63 -9.65 0.79
CA HIS A 167 6.17 -9.58 2.14
C HIS A 167 7.67 -9.24 2.12
N LYS A 168 8.12 -8.40 3.07
CA LYS A 168 9.53 -8.05 3.26
C LYS A 168 9.82 -7.72 4.73
N LYS A 169 11.03 -8.04 5.16
CA LYS A 169 11.61 -7.58 6.42
C LYS A 169 12.05 -6.11 6.30
#